data_AF-A0A542K998-F1
#
_entry.id   AF-A0A542K998-F1
#
_cell.length_a   1.000
_cell.length_b   1.000
_cell.length_c   1.000
_cell.angle_alpha   90.00
_cell.angle_beta   90.00
_cell.angle_gamma   90.00
#
_symmetry.space_group_name_H-M   'P 1'
#
loop_
_entity.id
_entity.type
_entity.pdbx_description
1 polymer ?
#
loop_
_entity_poly.entity_id
_entity_poly.type
_entity_poly.pdbx_seq_one_letter_code
_entity_poly.pdbx_strand_id
1 'polypeptide(L)'
;MFLAKTQIGDPKESGARVLTRARYGTMPPDHNVHGGRHMRVRVTITLAAALLATLTACSSSSDDKSDAPSSKPTPTTGQPSITPTLADPVDLERVAETYTDLYFGGDGKGAYVFLSKRCRAKADPAMYAATVEQAAKDYGPDHPATDVHATVSGDMGRVSYKVKGLPKFDQQRQPWTLEEGDWKYDAC
;
A
#
# COMPACT_ATOMS: atom_id res chain seq x y z
N MET A 1 -38.97 -48.58 3.86
CA MET A 1 -37.77 -49.43 3.74
C MET A 1 -36.59 -48.58 4.19
N PHE A 2 -36.08 -48.92 5.39
CA PHE A 2 -34.90 -48.42 6.12
C PHE A 2 -34.66 -46.91 6.31
N LEU A 3 -34.98 -46.47 7.53
CA LEU A 3 -34.32 -45.39 8.26
C LEU A 3 -32.84 -45.74 8.51
N ALA A 4 -31.96 -44.73 8.51
CA ALA A 4 -30.72 -44.75 9.27
C ALA A 4 -30.67 -43.52 10.19
N LYS A 5 -30.71 -43.79 11.49
CA LYS A 5 -30.67 -42.87 12.61
C LYS A 5 -29.77 -43.53 13.65
N THR A 6 -28.55 -43.04 13.88
CA THR A 6 -27.68 -43.48 15.02
C THR A 6 -26.52 -42.48 15.17
N GLN A 7 -26.58 -41.60 16.18
CA GLN A 7 -25.84 -41.61 17.48
C GLN A 7 -24.51 -40.86 17.37
N ILE A 8 -24.34 -39.71 18.06
CA ILE A 8 -24.07 -39.52 19.50
C ILE A 8 -22.79 -40.23 19.92
N GLY A 9 -21.76 -39.43 20.17
CA GLY A 9 -20.48 -39.86 20.73
C GLY A 9 -19.63 -38.68 21.20
N ASP A 10 -20.08 -38.00 22.25
CA ASP A 10 -19.18 -37.48 23.30
C ASP A 10 -19.37 -38.43 24.49
N PRO A 11 -18.31 -38.87 25.22
CA PRO A 11 -17.75 -37.96 26.23
C PRO A 11 -16.27 -38.21 26.66
N LYS A 12 -15.81 -37.30 27.54
CA LYS A 12 -14.78 -37.43 28.60
C LYS A 12 -13.31 -37.24 28.22
N GLU A 13 -12.73 -36.13 28.67
CA GLU A 13 -12.00 -36.01 29.96
C GLU A 13 -10.72 -36.86 30.02
N SER A 14 -9.56 -36.20 29.96
CA SER A 14 -8.49 -36.32 30.97
C SER A 14 -7.24 -35.61 30.45
N GLY A 15 -6.74 -34.62 31.19
CA GLY A 15 -5.43 -34.07 30.87
C GLY A 15 -5.08 -32.73 31.51
N ALA A 16 -5.48 -32.48 32.75
CA ALA A 16 -4.86 -31.43 33.54
C ALA A 16 -3.34 -31.69 33.64
N ARG A 17 -2.53 -30.83 33.03
CA ARG A 17 -1.13 -30.62 33.43
C ARG A 17 -0.96 -29.19 33.90
N VAL A 18 -1.23 -29.04 35.19
CA VAL A 18 -0.63 -27.98 36.01
C VAL A 18 0.87 -28.27 36.05
N LEU A 19 1.67 -27.41 35.42
CA LEU A 19 3.09 -27.28 35.76
C LEU A 19 3.37 -25.86 36.20
N THR A 20 3.68 -25.82 37.48
CA THR A 20 3.98 -24.70 38.35
C THR A 20 5.36 -24.11 38.05
N ARG A 21 5.44 -22.77 38.15
CA ARG A 21 6.62 -21.91 38.45
C ARG A 21 7.80 -21.89 37.46
N ALA A 22 8.08 -20.69 36.98
CA ALA A 22 9.22 -19.91 37.49
C ALA A 22 8.96 -18.40 37.34
N ARG A 23 8.78 -17.70 38.46
CA ARG A 23 8.90 -16.25 38.56
C ARG A 23 10.38 -15.94 38.79
N TYR A 24 11.01 -15.25 37.85
CA TYR A 24 12.24 -14.46 38.03
C TYR A 24 12.02 -13.22 37.15
N GLY A 25 12.23 -11.98 37.55
CA GLY A 25 12.59 -11.35 38.80
C GLY A 25 12.46 -9.85 38.52
N THR A 26 11.73 -9.14 39.35
CA THR A 26 11.60 -7.68 39.28
C THR A 26 12.93 -7.06 39.68
N MET A 27 13.56 -6.29 38.79
CA MET A 27 14.69 -5.43 39.13
C MET A 27 14.29 -3.98 38.81
N PRO A 28 13.99 -3.15 39.82
CA PRO A 28 13.79 -1.71 39.65
C PRO A 28 15.14 -0.96 39.49
N PRO A 29 15.08 0.32 39.06
CA PRO A 29 16.15 1.00 38.33
C PRO A 29 17.02 1.86 39.25
N ASP A 30 18.25 2.16 38.84
CA ASP A 30 19.00 3.23 39.45
C ASP A 30 20.03 3.88 38.51
N HIS A 31 20.19 5.19 38.72
CA HIS A 31 21.25 6.11 38.29
C HIS A 31 21.04 6.92 36.98
N ASN A 32 20.15 7.88 37.13
CA ASN A 32 20.32 9.33 36.95
C ASN A 32 21.73 9.90 36.61
N VAL A 33 21.68 11.08 35.95
CA VAL A 33 22.67 12.18 35.82
C VAL A 33 23.67 12.15 34.64
N HIS A 34 23.34 12.90 33.57
CA HIS A 34 24.04 14.16 33.28
C HIS A 34 23.35 14.97 32.16
N GLY A 35 22.98 16.20 32.51
CA GLY A 35 22.61 17.22 31.53
C GLY A 35 23.78 17.55 30.62
N GLY A 36 23.51 17.61 29.32
CA GLY A 36 24.42 18.08 28.30
C GLY A 36 23.69 19.07 27.40
N ARG A 37 24.00 20.35 27.62
CA ARG A 37 23.49 21.51 26.91
C ARG A 37 23.60 21.34 25.39
N HIS A 38 22.65 21.94 24.69
CA HIS A 38 22.69 22.29 23.28
C HIS A 38 24.10 22.46 22.71
N MET A 39 24.40 21.73 21.64
CA MET A 39 25.34 22.20 20.62
C MET A 39 24.66 22.05 19.27
N ARG A 40 24.02 23.14 18.83
CA ARG A 40 23.74 23.40 17.42
C ARG A 40 25.08 23.42 16.69
N VAL A 41 25.53 22.27 16.18
CA VAL A 41 26.66 22.25 15.27
C VAL A 41 26.10 22.53 13.88
N ARG A 42 26.03 23.83 13.55
CA ARG A 42 25.94 24.31 12.17
C ARG A 42 27.25 23.94 11.48
N VAL A 43 27.30 22.83 10.76
CA VAL A 43 28.42 22.55 9.86
C VAL A 43 28.09 23.21 8.52
N THR A 44 28.55 24.44 8.37
CA THR A 44 28.71 25.12 7.09
C THR A 44 29.86 24.46 6.32
N ILE A 45 29.54 23.63 5.33
CA ILE A 45 30.51 23.19 4.32
C ILE A 45 30.43 24.17 3.16
N THR A 46 31.33 25.14 3.17
CA THR A 46 31.63 26.04 2.04
C THR A 46 32.95 25.63 1.41
N LEU A 47 32.93 25.60 0.07
CA LEU A 47 33.99 25.61 -0.96
C LEU A 47 33.95 24.35 -1.84
N ALA A 48 34.14 24.42 -3.16
CA ALA A 48 34.06 25.47 -4.18
C ALA A 48 34.40 24.78 -5.52
N ALA A 49 33.76 25.26 -6.61
CA ALA A 49 34.22 25.22 -8.02
C ALA A 49 34.53 23.84 -8.64
N ALA A 50 34.35 23.56 -9.92
CA ALA A 50 33.72 24.17 -11.09
C ALA A 50 33.76 23.06 -12.15
N LEU A 51 32.81 23.01 -13.08
CA LEU A 51 33.06 22.72 -14.50
C LEU A 51 31.75 22.79 -15.29
N LEU A 52 31.81 23.60 -16.33
CA LEU A 52 30.74 23.91 -17.27
C LEU A 52 30.39 22.68 -18.11
N ALA A 53 29.12 22.32 -18.15
CA ALA A 53 28.55 21.51 -19.23
C ALA A 53 27.61 22.40 -20.06
N THR A 54 27.95 22.49 -21.33
CA THR A 54 27.41 23.32 -22.39
C THR A 54 25.90 23.12 -22.60
N LEU A 55 25.10 24.19 -22.47
CA LEU A 55 23.77 24.24 -23.06
C LEU A 55 23.93 24.43 -24.57
N THR A 56 23.74 23.35 -25.32
CA THR A 56 23.46 23.45 -26.75
C THR A 56 22.07 24.03 -26.93
N ALA A 57 22.06 25.29 -27.36
CA ALA A 57 20.91 25.95 -27.93
C ALA A 57 20.34 25.11 -29.08
N CYS A 58 19.07 24.74 -28.99
CA CYS A 58 18.27 24.51 -30.18
C CYS A 58 17.21 25.61 -30.21
N SER A 59 17.63 26.74 -30.77
CA SER A 59 16.76 27.75 -31.34
C SER A 59 16.09 27.12 -32.56
N SER A 60 14.76 27.14 -32.61
CA SER A 60 14.05 27.08 -33.89
C SER A 60 12.90 28.06 -33.82
N SER A 61 13.23 29.29 -34.23
CA SER A 61 12.27 30.31 -34.63
C SER A 61 11.85 29.99 -36.06
N SER A 62 10.56 29.90 -36.32
CA SER A 62 10.00 30.02 -37.66
C SER A 62 8.67 30.75 -37.53
N ASP A 63 8.72 32.04 -37.79
CA ASP A 63 7.55 32.83 -38.19
C ASP A 63 7.28 32.52 -39.66
N ASP A 64 6.14 31.90 -39.95
CA ASP A 64 5.55 31.91 -41.28
C ASP A 64 4.07 32.29 -41.15
N LYS A 65 3.78 33.53 -41.57
CA LYS A 65 2.44 33.92 -42.02
C LYS A 65 2.29 33.44 -43.46
N SER A 66 1.31 32.57 -43.73
CA SER A 66 0.59 32.56 -45.01
C SER A 66 -0.71 31.74 -44.90
N ASP A 67 -1.78 32.43 -45.28
CA ASP A 67 -3.07 32.06 -45.86
C ASP A 67 -3.75 30.69 -45.63
N ALA A 68 -5.07 30.79 -45.44
CA ALA A 68 -6.05 29.72 -45.31
C ALA A 68 -6.10 28.75 -46.51
N PRO A 69 -6.65 27.54 -46.30
CA PRO A 69 -7.97 27.33 -46.90
C PRO A 69 -8.97 26.64 -45.96
N SER A 70 -10.21 27.11 -46.10
CA SER A 70 -11.42 26.50 -45.55
C SER A 70 -11.53 25.03 -45.98
N SER A 71 -11.41 24.10 -45.03
CA SER A 71 -11.74 22.69 -45.23
C SER A 71 -12.98 22.36 -44.41
N LYS A 72 -14.10 22.16 -45.12
CA LYS A 72 -15.35 21.63 -44.57
C LYS A 72 -15.09 20.27 -43.91
N PRO A 73 -15.61 20.00 -42.69
CA PRO A 73 -15.61 18.64 -42.18
C PRO A 73 -16.61 17.80 -42.98
N THR A 74 -16.10 16.72 -43.56
CA THR A 74 -16.90 15.66 -44.18
C THR A 74 -17.30 14.69 -43.06
N PRO A 75 -18.59 14.33 -42.92
CA PRO A 75 -19.00 13.36 -41.91
C PRO A 75 -18.89 11.96 -42.51
N THR A 76 -18.06 11.07 -41.97
CA THR A 76 -18.13 9.64 -42.30
C THR A 76 -17.53 8.76 -41.20
N THR A 77 -18.45 7.95 -40.66
CA THR A 77 -18.30 6.60 -40.12
C THR A 77 -17.62 6.45 -38.76
N GLY A 78 -18.49 6.23 -37.76
CA GLY A 78 -18.15 5.88 -36.40
C GLY A 78 -17.30 4.62 -36.32
N GLN A 79 -16.06 4.82 -35.93
CA GLN A 79 -15.29 3.83 -35.21
C GLN A 79 -16.06 3.49 -33.92
N PRO A 80 -16.27 2.22 -33.55
CA PRO A 80 -16.75 1.89 -32.22
C PRO A 80 -15.77 2.49 -31.22
N SER A 81 -16.19 3.58 -30.57
CA SER A 81 -15.49 4.12 -29.43
C SER A 81 -15.65 3.08 -28.33
N ILE A 82 -14.65 2.22 -28.17
CA ILE A 82 -14.35 1.63 -26.87
C ILE A 82 -14.02 2.82 -25.97
N THR A 83 -15.07 3.47 -25.47
CA THR A 83 -14.93 4.40 -24.36
C THR A 83 -14.37 3.55 -23.23
N PRO A 84 -13.12 3.77 -22.79
CA PRO A 84 -12.60 3.03 -21.66
C PRO A 84 -13.59 3.24 -20.53
N THR A 85 -14.13 2.14 -20.00
CA THR A 85 -14.90 2.19 -18.75
C THR A 85 -14.02 2.92 -17.76
N LEU A 86 -14.45 4.12 -17.37
CA LEU A 86 -13.72 4.92 -16.41
C LEU A 86 -13.57 4.08 -15.14
N ALA A 87 -12.35 3.93 -14.64
CA ALA A 87 -12.11 3.16 -13.45
C ALA A 87 -12.83 3.82 -12.26
N ASP A 88 -13.56 3.02 -11.47
CA ASP A 88 -14.43 3.50 -10.40
C ASP A 88 -13.65 3.70 -9.09
N PRO A 89 -13.70 4.90 -8.46
CA PRO A 89 -13.15 5.12 -7.12
C PRO A 89 -13.70 4.15 -6.06
N VAL A 90 -14.98 3.78 -6.12
CA VAL A 90 -15.61 2.88 -5.12
C VAL A 90 -14.99 1.49 -5.16
N ASP A 91 -14.66 1.00 -6.36
CA ASP A 91 -13.96 -0.27 -6.51
C ASP A 91 -12.56 -0.22 -5.88
N LEU A 92 -11.85 0.90 -6.07
CA LEU A 92 -10.53 1.10 -5.47
C LEU A 92 -10.59 1.17 -3.93
N GLU A 93 -11.63 1.80 -3.36
CA GLU A 93 -11.85 1.83 -1.91
C GLU A 93 -12.01 0.42 -1.34
N ARG A 94 -12.88 -0.40 -1.95
CA ARG A 94 -13.09 -1.80 -1.54
C ARG A 94 -11.83 -2.66 -1.64
N VAL A 95 -11.05 -2.45 -2.71
CA VAL A 95 -9.76 -3.15 -2.90
C VAL A 95 -8.78 -2.78 -1.78
N ALA A 96 -8.70 -1.51 -1.40
CA ALA A 96 -7.83 -1.05 -0.33
C ALA A 96 -8.26 -1.55 1.06
N GLU A 97 -9.56 -1.63 1.33
CA GLU A 97 -10.11 -2.28 2.53
C GLU A 97 -9.67 -3.75 2.59
N THR A 98 -9.90 -4.49 1.50
CA THR A 98 -9.54 -5.92 1.41
C THR A 98 -8.04 -6.13 1.62
N TYR A 99 -7.20 -5.31 1.00
CA TYR A 99 -5.75 -5.36 1.20
C TYR A 99 -5.36 -5.15 2.67
N THR A 100 -5.96 -4.16 3.32
CA THR A 100 -5.72 -3.85 4.73
C THR A 100 -6.10 -5.03 5.64
N ASP A 101 -7.26 -5.64 5.39
CA ASP A 101 -7.73 -6.80 6.15
C ASP A 101 -6.82 -8.02 5.97
N LEU A 102 -6.34 -8.28 4.75
CA LEU A 102 -5.37 -9.35 4.49
C LEU A 102 -4.02 -9.09 5.19
N TYR A 103 -3.57 -7.83 5.19
CA TYR A 103 -2.33 -7.43 5.83
C TYR A 103 -2.36 -7.64 7.35
N PHE A 104 -3.40 -7.16 8.03
CA PHE A 104 -3.53 -7.35 9.48
C PHE A 104 -4.02 -8.75 9.87
N GLY A 105 -4.73 -9.43 8.97
CA GLY A 105 -5.13 -10.84 9.12
C GLY A 105 -3.98 -11.84 8.93
N GLY A 106 -2.82 -11.40 8.44
CA GLY A 106 -1.65 -12.26 8.27
C GLY A 106 -1.66 -13.09 6.99
N ASP A 107 -2.56 -12.81 6.05
CA ASP A 107 -2.59 -13.48 4.75
C ASP A 107 -1.59 -12.82 3.78
N GLY A 108 -0.32 -13.15 3.99
CA GLY A 108 0.77 -12.62 3.19
C GLY A 108 0.70 -12.97 1.70
N LYS A 109 0.18 -14.16 1.36
CA LYS A 109 0.03 -14.57 -0.04
C LYS A 109 -1.11 -13.82 -0.71
N GLY A 110 -2.24 -13.67 -0.02
CA GLY A 110 -3.37 -12.87 -0.47
C GLY A 110 -2.96 -11.41 -0.68
N ALA A 111 -2.35 -10.79 0.33
CA ALA A 111 -1.89 -9.40 0.25
C ALA A 111 -0.85 -9.16 -0.86
N TYR A 112 0.03 -10.14 -1.14
CA TYR A 112 1.03 -10.03 -2.21
C TYR A 112 0.42 -9.90 -3.61
N VAL A 113 -0.77 -10.47 -3.86
CA VAL A 113 -1.46 -10.39 -5.16
C VAL A 113 -1.93 -8.97 -5.49
N PHE A 114 -2.10 -8.13 -4.46
CA PHE A 114 -2.45 -6.72 -4.62
C PHE A 114 -1.25 -5.86 -5.00
N LEU A 115 0.00 -6.34 -4.89
CA LEU A 115 1.16 -5.56 -5.30
C LEU A 115 1.21 -5.39 -6.82
N SER A 116 1.57 -4.18 -7.27
CA SER A 116 1.80 -3.88 -8.69
C SER A 116 2.90 -4.78 -9.26
N LYS A 117 2.93 -4.97 -10.59
CA LYS A 117 4.05 -5.68 -11.25
C LYS A 117 5.40 -5.09 -10.85
N ARG A 118 5.49 -3.76 -10.74
CA ARG A 118 6.71 -3.06 -10.29
C ARG A 118 7.10 -3.45 -8.86
N CYS A 119 6.13 -3.51 -7.94
CA CYS A 119 6.40 -3.85 -6.56
C CYS A 119 6.73 -5.33 -6.37
N ARG A 120 6.07 -6.23 -7.08
CA ARG A 120 6.42 -7.66 -7.08
C ARG A 120 7.82 -7.93 -7.64
N ALA A 121 8.31 -7.11 -8.56
CA ALA A 121 9.69 -7.21 -9.06
C ALA A 121 10.76 -6.85 -8.01
N LYS A 122 10.40 -6.13 -6.94
CA LYS A 122 11.31 -5.73 -5.85
C LYS A 122 11.08 -6.50 -4.56
N ALA A 123 9.87 -7.00 -4.35
CA ALA A 123 9.47 -7.70 -3.13
C ALA A 123 9.60 -9.21 -3.33
N ASP A 124 10.51 -9.83 -2.58
CA ASP A 124 10.54 -11.28 -2.47
C ASP A 124 9.22 -11.79 -1.85
N PRO A 125 8.51 -12.74 -2.49
CA PRO A 125 7.22 -13.20 -2.01
C PRO A 125 7.25 -13.80 -0.60
N ALA A 126 8.31 -14.55 -0.25
CA ALA A 126 8.41 -15.21 1.04
C ALA A 126 8.70 -14.19 2.15
N MET A 127 9.59 -13.22 1.88
CA MET A 127 9.89 -12.13 2.82
C MET A 127 8.68 -11.22 3.03
N TYR A 128 7.93 -10.90 1.98
CA TYR A 128 6.68 -10.15 2.11
C TYR A 128 5.67 -10.91 2.97
N ALA A 129 5.46 -12.20 2.68
CA ALA A 129 4.52 -13.00 3.46
C ALA A 129 4.93 -13.10 4.94
N ALA A 130 6.22 -13.31 5.23
CA ALA A 130 6.74 -13.32 6.60
C ALA A 130 6.54 -11.97 7.31
N THR A 131 6.67 -10.85 6.58
CA THR A 131 6.42 -9.51 7.12
C THR A 131 4.95 -9.32 7.49
N VAL A 132 4.04 -9.76 6.62
CA VAL A 132 2.59 -9.71 6.86
C VAL A 132 2.20 -10.61 8.05
N GLU A 133 2.72 -11.83 8.11
CA GLU A 133 2.53 -12.72 9.27
C GLU A 133 3.04 -12.09 10.57
N GLN A 134 4.17 -11.38 10.53
CA GLN A 134 4.69 -10.69 11.70
C GLN A 134 3.80 -9.51 12.11
N ALA A 135 3.27 -8.74 11.15
CA ALA A 135 2.32 -7.68 11.44
C ALA A 135 1.06 -8.23 12.13
N ALA A 136 0.54 -9.36 11.69
CA ALA A 136 -0.60 -10.02 12.35
C ALA A 136 -0.28 -10.49 13.78
N LYS A 137 0.96 -10.94 14.06
CA LYS A 137 1.39 -11.29 15.42
C LYS A 137 1.52 -10.07 16.32
N ASP A 138 2.01 -8.97 15.79
CA ASP A 138 2.29 -7.75 16.54
C ASP A 138 1.01 -6.96 16.85
N TYR A 139 0.04 -6.99 15.94
CA TYR A 139 -1.14 -6.14 16.00
C TYR A 139 -2.47 -6.92 16.07
N GLY A 140 -2.55 -8.09 15.45
CA GLY A 140 -3.79 -8.85 15.33
C GLY A 140 -4.68 -8.39 14.16
N PRO A 141 -5.82 -9.08 13.94
CA PRO A 141 -6.68 -8.84 12.77
C PRO A 141 -7.74 -7.74 12.95
N ASP A 142 -8.00 -7.28 14.19
CA ASP A 142 -9.12 -6.38 14.52
C ASP A 142 -8.85 -4.90 14.19
N HIS A 143 -8.20 -4.67 13.04
CA HIS A 143 -7.72 -3.38 12.57
C HIS A 143 -8.19 -3.07 11.15
N PRO A 144 -9.51 -3.04 10.89
CA PRO A 144 -10.04 -2.73 9.56
C PRO A 144 -9.69 -1.29 9.15
N ALA A 145 -9.63 -1.07 7.83
CA ALA A 145 -9.61 0.26 7.26
C ALA A 145 -10.92 1.00 7.55
N THR A 146 -10.84 2.30 7.81
CA THR A 146 -11.96 3.20 8.10
C THR A 146 -11.72 4.54 7.42
N ASP A 147 -12.77 5.34 7.22
CA ASP A 147 -12.70 6.62 6.52
C ASP A 147 -11.98 6.51 5.16
N VAL A 148 -12.30 5.44 4.40
CA VAL A 148 -11.64 5.12 3.14
C VAL A 148 -12.16 6.05 2.04
N HIS A 149 -11.23 6.70 1.35
CA HIS A 149 -11.54 7.62 0.26
C HIS A 149 -10.55 7.43 -0.88
N ALA A 150 -11.06 7.22 -2.09
CA ALA A 150 -10.25 7.11 -3.29
C ALA A 150 -10.44 8.28 -4.25
N THR A 151 -9.39 8.56 -5.02
CA THR A 151 -9.43 9.42 -6.21
C THR A 151 -8.80 8.66 -7.36
N VAL A 152 -9.41 8.75 -8.55
CA VAL A 152 -8.99 8.03 -9.76
C VAL A 152 -8.77 9.01 -10.90
N SER A 153 -7.70 8.79 -11.67
CA SER A 153 -7.38 9.52 -12.89
C SER A 153 -6.78 8.56 -13.91
N GLY A 154 -7.59 8.15 -14.89
CA GLY A 154 -7.23 7.07 -15.82
C GLY A 154 -6.92 5.79 -15.05
N ASP A 155 -5.73 5.23 -15.29
CA ASP A 155 -5.25 4.00 -14.66
C ASP A 155 -4.52 4.24 -13.34
N MET A 156 -4.55 5.46 -12.79
CA MET A 156 -3.91 5.79 -11.51
C MET A 156 -4.96 6.09 -10.44
N GLY A 157 -4.71 5.57 -9.24
CA GLY A 157 -5.53 5.76 -8.06
C GLY A 157 -4.73 6.29 -6.88
N ARG A 158 -5.39 7.02 -5.98
CA ARG A 158 -4.84 7.41 -4.67
C ARG A 158 -5.89 7.12 -3.60
N VAL A 159 -5.52 6.37 -2.57
CA VAL A 159 -6.40 6.03 -1.45
C VAL A 159 -5.88 6.65 -0.16
N SER A 160 -6.76 7.28 0.60
CA SER A 160 -6.52 7.64 1.99
C SER A 160 -7.44 6.82 2.88
N TYR A 161 -6.94 6.35 4.02
CA TYR A 161 -7.75 5.66 5.03
C TYR A 161 -7.08 5.75 6.40
N LYS A 162 -7.85 5.45 7.43
CA LYS A 162 -7.36 5.21 8.79
C LYS A 162 -7.40 3.74 9.12
N VAL A 163 -6.51 3.29 9.99
CA VAL A 163 -6.52 1.92 10.53
C VAL A 163 -7.06 1.96 11.95
N LYS A 164 -8.19 1.27 12.19
CA LYS A 164 -8.86 1.30 13.50
C LYS A 164 -7.89 0.90 14.60
N GLY A 165 -7.69 1.78 15.58
CA GLY A 165 -6.83 1.51 16.73
C GLY A 165 -5.32 1.56 16.46
N LEU A 166 -4.89 1.80 15.21
CA LEU A 166 -3.47 1.93 14.86
C LEU A 166 -3.19 3.15 13.96
N PRO A 167 -3.27 4.39 14.49
CA PRO A 167 -3.07 5.60 13.69
C PRO A 167 -1.71 5.69 12.99
N LYS A 168 -0.69 4.95 13.48
CA LYS A 168 0.63 4.87 12.85
C LYS A 168 0.62 4.19 11.48
N PHE A 169 -0.45 3.49 11.13
CA PHE A 169 -0.65 2.84 9.83
C PHE A 169 -1.66 3.56 8.94
N ASP A 170 -2.19 4.70 9.39
CA ASP A 170 -3.06 5.55 8.56
C ASP A 170 -2.34 5.92 7.26
N GLN A 171 -3.05 5.82 6.15
CA GLN A 171 -2.51 6.12 4.84
C GLN A 171 -3.06 7.42 4.29
N GLN A 172 -2.19 8.16 3.63
CA GLN A 172 -2.54 9.39 2.92
C GLN A 172 -2.08 9.31 1.48
N ARG A 173 -3.06 9.30 0.56
CA ARG A 173 -2.83 9.20 -0.89
C ARG A 173 -1.89 8.06 -1.27
N GLN A 174 -2.08 6.89 -0.66
CA GLN A 174 -1.40 5.66 -1.03
C GLN A 174 -1.57 5.43 -2.53
N PRO A 175 -0.50 5.22 -3.31
CA PRO A 175 -0.59 5.06 -4.75
C PRO A 175 -1.08 3.67 -5.14
N TRP A 176 -2.01 3.66 -6.10
CA TRP A 176 -2.53 2.46 -6.75
C TRP A 176 -2.49 2.65 -8.27
N THR A 177 -2.36 1.54 -9.00
CA THR A 177 -2.37 1.51 -10.47
C THR A 177 -3.33 0.42 -10.94
N LEU A 178 -4.08 0.68 -12.01
CA LEU A 178 -4.94 -0.29 -12.65
C LEU A 178 -4.07 -1.12 -13.60
N GLU A 179 -3.95 -2.42 -13.35
CA GLU A 179 -3.22 -3.36 -14.18
C GLU A 179 -4.16 -4.48 -14.59
N GLU A 180 -4.40 -4.65 -15.90
CA GLU A 180 -5.23 -5.74 -16.44
C GLU A 180 -6.66 -5.76 -15.87
N GLY A 181 -7.18 -4.59 -15.48
CA GLY A 181 -8.52 -4.44 -14.88
C GLY A 181 -8.55 -4.55 -13.36
N ASP A 182 -7.42 -4.85 -12.70
CA ASP A 182 -7.31 -4.93 -11.25
C ASP A 182 -6.54 -3.74 -10.68
N TRP A 183 -7.04 -3.16 -9.59
CA TRP A 183 -6.28 -2.19 -8.81
C TRP A 183 -5.14 -2.87 -8.05
N LYS A 184 -3.92 -2.34 -8.23
CA LYS A 184 -2.71 -2.82 -7.57
C LYS A 184 -2.04 -1.73 -6.74
N TYR A 185 -1.69 -2.05 -5.51
CA TYR A 185 -0.92 -1.21 -4.61
C TYR A 185 0.48 -0.98 -5.19
N ASP A 186 0.85 0.28 -5.34
CA ASP A 186 2.03 0.71 -6.08
C ASP A 186 2.99 1.55 -5.23
N ALA A 187 3.18 1.20 -3.96
CA ALA A 187 4.25 1.73 -3.12
C ALA A 187 5.11 0.61 -2.51
N CYS A 188 6.32 0.53 -3.02
CA CYS A 188 7.43 -0.34 -2.68
C CYS A 188 8.69 0.54 -2.67
#